data_AF-A0A315XLP9-F1
#
_entry.id   AF-A0A315XLP9-F1
#
_cell.length_a   1.000
_cell.length_b   1.000
_cell.length_c   1.000
_cell.angle_alpha   90.00
_cell.angle_beta   90.00
_cell.angle_gamma   90.00
#
_symmetry.space_group_name_H-M   'P 1'
#
loop_
_entity.id
_entity.type
_entity.pdbx_description
1 polymer ?
#
loop_
_entity_poly.entity_id
_entity_poly.type
_entity_poly.pdbx_seq_one_letter_code
_entity_poly.pdbx_strand_id
1 'polypeptide(L)'
;MKLNIIEKDYGICINNPNHFLAFSDFTVSDGIDIVENVNIVKAKDDFKATAKKAEIFNHLKGSYIAQATESLDYFTNTYDDLTIFTFMANDIVIEDFTDGLKVANSPKGFSDARINLSHVIYIDKLISPKGLLKIFKLATSSKAKALANMALPLHIQHILNDNDFMAVLGNVPETEGDSLDINNVEYDDIDFDELRIRISDAIEISLEDAFEHLKLTFGILDYLVSEGILIGDLVEVGLELLDDGEQKPQLEEKLKAQILKSLTDINVIALLVAAMRTEKDLSAHRIREIDSSDKSLNSDDVLGIAIANQIGGTKATFNFKKYDELKPGIIYGLPPVLDDAFAGLIAGCVSRVLED
;
A
#
# COMPACT_ATOMS: atom_id res chain seq x y z
N MET A 1 -23.82 2.55 -23.16
CA MET A 1 -24.62 3.78 -22.88
C MET A 1 -23.76 4.79 -22.12
N LYS A 2 -24.04 6.11 -22.13
CA LYS A 2 -23.21 7.06 -21.36
C LYS A 2 -23.79 7.27 -19.96
N LEU A 3 -23.04 6.88 -18.93
CA LEU A 3 -23.37 7.14 -17.53
C LEU A 3 -23.46 8.65 -17.26
N ASN A 4 -24.36 9.04 -16.37
CA ASN A 4 -24.46 10.42 -15.89
C ASN A 4 -23.79 10.54 -14.52
N ILE A 5 -22.70 11.30 -14.45
CA ILE A 5 -21.97 11.55 -13.20
C ILE A 5 -22.37 12.92 -12.66
N ILE A 6 -22.89 12.95 -11.44
CA ILE A 6 -23.26 14.19 -10.74
C ILE A 6 -22.35 14.35 -9.53
N GLU A 7 -21.54 15.41 -9.53
CA GLU A 7 -20.62 15.74 -8.44
C GLU A 7 -21.12 16.94 -7.65
N LYS A 8 -21.03 16.85 -6.32
CA LYS A 8 -21.28 17.94 -5.38
C LYS A 8 -20.26 17.85 -4.24
N ASP A 9 -20.05 18.94 -3.52
CA ASP A 9 -19.10 19.00 -2.39
C ASP A 9 -19.34 17.94 -1.30
N TYR A 10 -20.56 17.40 -1.24
CA TYR A 10 -21.03 16.44 -0.25
C TYR A 10 -21.31 15.03 -0.80
N GLY A 11 -21.11 14.78 -2.09
CA GLY A 11 -21.23 13.43 -2.66
C GLY A 11 -21.09 13.36 -4.17
N ILE A 12 -20.97 12.13 -4.66
CA ILE A 12 -20.91 11.77 -6.08
C ILE A 12 -22.02 10.76 -6.33
N CYS A 13 -22.78 10.98 -7.41
CA CYS A 13 -23.79 10.04 -7.86
C CYS A 13 -23.45 9.56 -9.27
N ILE A 14 -23.28 8.25 -9.40
CA ILE A 14 -23.20 7.56 -10.69
C ILE A 14 -24.61 7.12 -11.04
N ASN A 15 -25.22 7.76 -12.04
CA ASN A 15 -26.61 7.55 -12.41
C ASN A 15 -26.72 6.82 -13.76
N ASN A 16 -27.61 5.82 -13.79
CA ASN A 16 -28.10 5.19 -15.00
C ASN A 16 -29.63 5.24 -15.02
N PRO A 17 -30.24 6.05 -15.92
CA PRO A 17 -31.70 6.11 -16.07
C PRO A 17 -32.34 4.75 -16.42
N ASN A 18 -31.57 3.85 -17.03
CA ASN A 18 -32.03 2.50 -17.37
C ASN A 18 -31.78 1.48 -16.25
N HIS A 19 -31.38 1.95 -15.07
CA HIS A 19 -31.01 1.16 -13.90
C HIS A 19 -29.74 0.30 -14.10
N PHE A 20 -29.05 0.08 -12.99
CA PHE A 20 -28.01 -0.91 -12.83
C PHE A 20 -28.57 -2.15 -12.17
N LEU A 21 -28.08 -3.31 -12.57
CA LEU A 21 -28.05 -4.46 -11.67
C LEU A 21 -26.73 -4.38 -10.91
N ALA A 22 -26.82 -4.16 -9.60
CA ALA A 22 -25.67 -3.93 -8.74
C ALA A 22 -25.42 -5.13 -7.82
N PHE A 23 -24.14 -5.40 -7.54
CA PHE A 23 -23.71 -6.17 -6.38
C PHE A 23 -22.74 -5.31 -5.57
N SER A 24 -23.00 -5.05 -4.29
CA SER A 24 -22.13 -4.19 -3.46
C SER A 24 -22.04 -4.61 -2.01
N ASP A 25 -21.05 -4.08 -1.30
CA ASP A 25 -20.87 -4.16 0.15
C ASP A 25 -21.18 -2.81 0.86
N PHE A 26 -22.03 -1.99 0.25
CA PHE A 26 -22.26 -0.61 0.68
C PHE A 26 -23.01 -0.50 2.01
N THR A 27 -22.80 0.61 2.74
CA THR A 27 -23.49 0.90 4.01
C THR A 27 -25.02 0.88 3.87
N VAL A 28 -25.56 1.35 2.74
CA VAL A 28 -26.99 1.35 2.43
C VAL A 28 -27.26 0.41 1.27
N SER A 29 -27.82 -0.74 1.63
CA SER A 29 -28.09 -1.92 0.80
C SER A 29 -26.81 -2.66 0.41
N ASP A 30 -26.61 -3.83 1.03
CA ASP A 30 -25.57 -4.79 0.69
C ASP A 30 -26.19 -5.97 -0.10
N GLY A 31 -25.39 -6.57 -0.98
CA GLY A 31 -25.86 -7.63 -1.87
C GLY A 31 -26.36 -7.12 -3.22
N ILE A 32 -27.45 -7.72 -3.72
CA ILE A 32 -27.94 -7.52 -5.10
C ILE A 32 -29.11 -6.56 -5.12
N ASP A 33 -29.01 -5.51 -5.93
CA ASP A 33 -30.06 -4.50 -6.08
C ASP A 33 -30.26 -4.06 -7.54
N ILE A 34 -31.45 -3.56 -7.85
CA ILE A 34 -31.73 -2.82 -9.08
C ILE A 34 -31.87 -1.35 -8.75
N VAL A 35 -30.90 -0.53 -9.20
CA VAL A 35 -30.78 0.86 -8.76
C VAL A 35 -30.55 1.83 -9.91
N GLU A 36 -31.19 2.98 -9.87
CA GLU A 36 -30.86 4.09 -10.78
C GLU A 36 -29.58 4.82 -10.37
N ASN A 37 -29.30 4.88 -9.07
CA ASN A 37 -28.28 5.75 -8.49
C ASN A 37 -27.30 4.98 -7.59
N VAL A 38 -26.01 5.18 -7.81
CA VAL A 38 -24.94 4.71 -6.92
C VAL A 38 -24.30 5.92 -6.28
N ASN A 39 -24.52 6.09 -4.97
CA ASN A 39 -24.16 7.28 -4.22
C ASN A 39 -22.95 7.06 -3.33
N ILE A 40 -21.92 7.88 -3.52
CA ILE A 40 -20.77 7.97 -2.60
C ILE A 40 -20.88 9.32 -1.87
N VAL A 41 -21.17 9.32 -0.58
CA VAL A 41 -21.52 10.54 0.16
C VAL A 41 -20.58 10.79 1.34
N LYS A 42 -20.21 12.06 1.56
CA LYS A 42 -19.48 12.44 2.78
C LYS A 42 -20.40 12.29 3.98
N ALA A 43 -20.30 11.21 4.75
CA ALA A 43 -21.17 10.94 5.89
C ALA A 43 -20.40 10.24 7.01
N LYS A 44 -20.99 10.21 8.20
CA LYS A 44 -20.56 9.22 9.19
C LYS A 44 -20.91 7.85 8.65
N ASP A 45 -20.02 6.88 8.84
CA ASP A 45 -20.22 5.50 8.39
C ASP A 45 -21.25 4.78 9.27
N ASP A 46 -22.52 5.15 9.06
CA ASP A 46 -23.69 4.52 9.64
C ASP A 46 -24.88 4.63 8.69
N PHE A 47 -25.69 3.57 8.66
CA PHE A 47 -26.83 3.46 7.75
C PHE A 47 -27.73 4.71 7.73
N LYS A 48 -28.06 5.25 8.91
CA LYS A 48 -29.05 6.33 9.03
C LYS A 48 -28.49 7.65 8.49
N ALA A 49 -27.23 7.96 8.77
CA ALA A 49 -26.59 9.17 8.27
C ALA A 49 -26.39 9.10 6.75
N THR A 50 -25.94 7.96 6.24
CA THR A 50 -25.70 7.72 4.81
C THR A 50 -26.99 7.79 4.01
N ALA A 51 -28.03 7.04 4.42
CA ALA A 51 -29.32 7.00 3.73
C ALA A 51 -29.95 8.40 3.64
N LYS A 52 -29.96 9.15 4.75
CA LYS A 52 -30.49 10.52 4.76
C LYS A 52 -29.76 11.44 3.77
N LYS A 53 -28.44 11.33 3.67
CA LYS A 53 -27.67 12.16 2.71
C LYS A 53 -27.93 11.74 1.26
N ALA A 54 -27.98 10.44 0.99
CA ALA A 54 -28.29 9.90 -0.33
C ALA A 54 -29.71 10.30 -0.79
N GLU A 55 -30.71 10.21 0.08
CA GLU A 55 -32.08 10.66 -0.18
C GLU A 55 -32.15 12.14 -0.59
N ILE A 56 -31.43 13.00 0.13
CA ILE A 56 -31.34 14.42 -0.20
C ILE A 56 -30.60 14.62 -1.52
N PHE A 57 -29.53 13.85 -1.76
CA PHE A 57 -28.76 13.90 -3.01
C PHE A 57 -29.65 13.62 -4.22
N ASN A 58 -30.49 12.58 -4.10
CA ASN A 58 -31.39 12.09 -5.14
C ASN A 58 -32.73 12.83 -5.20
N HIS A 59 -32.94 13.87 -4.39
CA HIS A 59 -34.22 14.59 -4.29
C HIS A 59 -35.42 13.69 -3.96
N LEU A 60 -35.21 12.67 -3.11
CA LEU A 60 -36.23 11.68 -2.70
C LEU A 60 -36.85 10.91 -3.88
N LYS A 61 -36.08 10.69 -4.96
CA LYS A 61 -36.51 9.97 -6.16
C LYS A 61 -35.49 8.92 -6.58
N GLY A 62 -35.96 7.92 -7.33
CA GLY A 62 -35.15 6.83 -7.87
C GLY A 62 -34.68 5.84 -6.81
N SER A 63 -34.47 4.59 -7.22
CA SER A 63 -33.80 3.58 -6.39
C SER A 63 -32.30 3.89 -6.28
N TYR A 64 -31.70 3.49 -5.15
CA TYR A 64 -30.29 3.78 -4.89
C TYR A 64 -29.63 2.79 -3.93
N ILE A 65 -28.32 2.65 -4.11
CA ILE A 65 -27.39 2.16 -3.07
C ILE A 65 -26.50 3.32 -2.64
N ALA A 66 -26.01 3.32 -1.40
CA ALA A 66 -25.16 4.41 -0.93
C ALA A 66 -24.07 3.99 0.06
N GLN A 67 -22.90 4.59 -0.10
CA GLN A 67 -21.74 4.37 0.74
C GLN A 67 -21.28 5.68 1.39
N ALA A 68 -20.95 5.61 2.68
CA ALA A 68 -20.28 6.70 3.37
C ALA A 68 -18.78 6.73 3.05
N THR A 69 -18.22 7.94 2.97
CA THR A 69 -16.78 8.14 2.86
C THR A 69 -16.34 9.41 3.55
N GLU A 70 -15.07 9.47 3.96
CA GLU A 70 -14.44 10.70 4.48
C GLU A 70 -13.95 11.61 3.33
N SER A 71 -13.56 11.03 2.20
CA SER A 71 -13.05 11.71 1.01
C SER A 71 -13.89 11.44 -0.22
N LEU A 72 -13.99 12.43 -1.11
CA LEU A 72 -14.61 12.28 -2.44
C LEU A 72 -13.58 12.30 -3.56
N ASP A 73 -12.28 12.25 -3.21
CA ASP A 73 -11.22 12.19 -4.20
C ASP A 73 -11.34 10.86 -4.95
N TYR A 74 -11.43 10.96 -6.27
CA TYR A 74 -11.59 9.79 -7.13
C TYR A 74 -11.07 10.07 -8.53
N PHE A 75 -10.83 9.00 -9.28
CA PHE A 75 -10.55 9.05 -10.71
C PHE A 75 -11.18 7.86 -11.42
N THR A 76 -11.11 7.86 -12.75
CA THR A 76 -11.75 6.84 -13.58
C THR A 76 -10.80 6.27 -14.62
N ASN A 77 -10.73 4.94 -14.71
CA ASN A 77 -10.11 4.23 -15.82
C ASN A 77 -11.18 3.58 -16.70
N THR A 78 -11.07 3.67 -18.03
CA THR A 78 -12.06 3.12 -18.96
C THR A 78 -11.36 2.30 -20.05
N TYR A 79 -11.84 1.07 -20.25
CA TYR A 79 -11.31 0.08 -21.19
C TYR A 79 -12.48 -0.58 -21.93
N ASP A 80 -12.82 -0.05 -23.11
CA ASP A 80 -13.97 -0.49 -23.92
C ASP A 80 -15.30 -0.47 -23.15
N ASP A 81 -15.82 -1.64 -22.77
CA ASP A 81 -17.06 -1.82 -21.99
C ASP A 81 -16.84 -1.80 -20.48
N LEU A 82 -15.60 -1.74 -19.98
CA LEU A 82 -15.25 -1.73 -18.56
C LEU A 82 -14.88 -0.32 -18.09
N THR A 83 -15.47 0.14 -17.00
CA THR A 83 -15.10 1.39 -16.32
C THR A 83 -14.87 1.11 -14.84
N ILE A 84 -13.74 1.59 -14.29
CA ILE A 84 -13.44 1.52 -12.87
C ILE A 84 -13.40 2.94 -12.33
N PHE A 85 -14.23 3.20 -11.32
CA PHE A 85 -14.16 4.39 -10.49
C PHE A 85 -13.38 4.06 -9.24
N THR A 86 -12.23 4.71 -9.05
CA THR A 86 -11.36 4.48 -7.89
C THR A 86 -11.49 5.65 -6.94
N PHE A 87 -12.07 5.40 -5.77
CA PHE A 87 -12.22 6.39 -4.70
C PHE A 87 -11.07 6.23 -3.71
N MET A 88 -10.49 7.34 -3.28
CA MET A 88 -9.26 7.34 -2.50
C MET A 88 -9.45 8.16 -1.22
N ALA A 89 -9.09 7.56 -0.08
CA ALA A 89 -9.02 8.24 1.20
C ALA A 89 -7.78 7.78 1.94
N ASN A 90 -6.94 8.71 2.37
CA ASN A 90 -5.81 8.39 3.24
C ASN A 90 -5.46 9.59 4.13
N ASP A 91 -4.74 9.33 5.22
CA ASP A 91 -4.20 10.35 6.12
C ASP A 91 -2.66 10.32 6.19
N ILE A 92 -2.02 9.62 5.24
CA ILE A 92 -0.57 9.53 5.16
C ILE A 92 -0.01 10.78 4.50
N VAL A 93 1.03 11.32 5.12
CA VAL A 93 1.80 12.45 4.63
C VAL A 93 3.23 11.98 4.44
N ILE A 94 3.78 12.27 3.25
CA ILE A 94 5.20 12.07 2.99
C ILE A 94 5.94 13.32 3.43
N GLU A 95 6.69 13.23 4.53
CA GLU A 95 7.41 14.35 5.14
C GLU A 95 8.88 14.33 4.72
N ASP A 96 9.45 15.51 4.47
CA ASP A 96 10.89 15.66 4.24
C ASP A 96 11.62 15.48 5.59
N PHE A 97 12.47 14.45 5.68
CA PHE A 97 13.27 14.16 6.87
C PHE A 97 14.63 14.88 6.81
N THR A 98 15.26 14.90 5.63
CA THR A 98 16.43 15.74 5.29
C THR A 98 16.36 16.13 3.81
N ASP A 99 17.30 16.96 3.35
CA ASP A 99 17.55 17.15 1.92
C ASP A 99 17.90 15.80 1.27
N GLY A 100 16.92 15.16 0.61
CA GLY A 100 17.09 13.87 -0.09
C GLY A 100 16.53 12.63 0.63
N LEU A 101 15.98 12.77 1.85
CA LEU A 101 15.28 11.67 2.54
C LEU A 101 13.88 12.09 2.93
N LYS A 102 12.93 11.17 2.73
CA LYS A 102 11.54 11.32 3.13
C LYS A 102 11.11 10.13 3.96
N VAL A 103 10.06 10.33 4.74
CA VAL A 103 9.43 9.29 5.55
C VAL A 103 7.92 9.49 5.56
N ALA A 104 7.18 8.39 5.55
CA ALA A 104 5.74 8.39 5.72
C ALA A 104 5.40 8.65 7.19
N ASN A 105 4.43 9.53 7.40
CA ASN A 105 3.89 9.84 8.71
C ASN A 105 2.36 9.91 8.66
N SER A 106 1.71 9.77 9.81
CA SER A 106 0.28 10.05 9.97
C SER A 106 0.09 11.02 11.13
N PRO A 107 -0.65 12.12 10.95
CA PRO A 107 -1.03 13.01 12.06
C PRO A 107 -1.83 12.33 13.16
N LYS A 108 -2.47 11.19 12.87
CA LYS A 108 -3.22 10.37 13.83
C LYS A 108 -2.36 9.28 14.48
N GLY A 109 -1.14 9.06 13.99
CA GLY A 109 -0.30 7.91 14.32
C GLY A 109 -0.72 6.65 13.56
N PHE A 110 0.23 5.74 13.34
CA PHE A 110 0.02 4.54 12.52
C PHE A 110 -0.99 3.53 13.08
N SER A 111 -1.39 3.61 14.36
CA SER A 111 -2.46 2.77 14.91
C SER A 111 -3.84 3.11 14.30
N ASP A 112 -4.06 4.38 14.00
CA ASP A 112 -5.33 4.92 13.50
C ASP A 112 -5.23 5.42 12.05
N ALA A 113 -4.05 5.31 11.44
CA ALA A 113 -3.80 5.68 10.05
C ALA A 113 -4.45 4.69 9.09
N ARG A 114 -4.85 5.17 7.90
CA ARG A 114 -5.59 4.40 6.90
C ARG A 114 -5.19 4.84 5.49
N ILE A 115 -5.15 3.89 4.57
CA ILE A 115 -5.13 4.11 3.12
C ILE A 115 -6.23 3.23 2.54
N ASN A 116 -7.37 3.83 2.20
CA ASN A 116 -8.52 3.15 1.62
C ASN A 116 -8.62 3.47 0.13
N LEU A 117 -8.52 2.44 -0.70
CA LEU A 117 -8.62 2.52 -2.15
C LEU A 117 -9.85 1.75 -2.58
N SER A 118 -10.98 2.40 -2.80
CA SER A 118 -12.28 1.75 -3.04
C SER A 118 -12.66 1.74 -4.51
N HIS A 119 -13.49 0.78 -4.95
CA HIS A 119 -13.75 0.55 -6.37
C HIS A 119 -15.24 0.43 -6.69
N VAL A 120 -15.72 1.20 -7.66
CA VAL A 120 -17.00 0.91 -8.34
C VAL A 120 -16.68 0.47 -9.76
N ILE A 121 -17.05 -0.76 -10.11
CA ILE A 121 -16.72 -1.41 -11.38
C ILE A 121 -18.00 -1.47 -12.21
N TYR A 122 -18.04 -0.74 -13.32
CA TYR A 122 -19.15 -0.79 -14.27
C TYR A 122 -18.74 -1.56 -15.52
N ILE A 123 -19.62 -2.45 -15.98
CA ILE A 123 -19.47 -3.16 -17.25
C ILE A 123 -20.74 -2.89 -18.08
N ASP A 124 -20.58 -2.31 -19.27
CA ASP A 124 -21.66 -1.96 -20.21
C ASP A 124 -22.22 -3.22 -20.93
N LYS A 125 -22.68 -4.19 -20.12
CA LYS A 125 -23.25 -5.48 -20.53
C LYS A 125 -24.38 -5.92 -19.60
N LEU A 126 -25.26 -6.79 -20.09
CA LEU A 126 -26.28 -7.48 -19.30
C LEU A 126 -25.62 -8.63 -18.55
N ILE A 127 -25.33 -8.44 -17.26
CA ILE A 127 -24.63 -9.44 -16.43
C ILE A 127 -25.60 -10.08 -15.46
N SER A 128 -25.64 -11.42 -15.40
CA SER A 128 -26.47 -12.13 -14.42
C SER A 128 -26.03 -11.84 -12.97
N PRO A 129 -26.92 -11.97 -11.97
CA PRO A 129 -26.54 -11.84 -10.55
C PRO A 129 -25.38 -12.75 -10.13
N LYS A 130 -25.34 -13.97 -10.67
CA LYS A 130 -24.23 -14.91 -10.48
C LYS A 130 -22.94 -14.41 -11.11
N GLY A 131 -23.03 -13.74 -12.26
CA GLY A 131 -21.90 -13.10 -12.93
C GLY A 131 -21.33 -11.94 -12.11
N LEU A 132 -22.19 -11.05 -11.59
CA LEU A 132 -21.77 -9.94 -10.72
C LEU A 132 -21.03 -10.44 -9.48
N LEU A 133 -21.55 -11.48 -8.81
CA LEU A 133 -20.88 -12.08 -7.66
C LEU A 133 -19.51 -12.70 -8.01
N LYS A 134 -19.38 -13.31 -9.20
CA LYS A 134 -18.09 -13.83 -9.68
C LYS A 134 -17.09 -12.70 -9.91
N ILE A 135 -17.54 -11.60 -10.52
CA ILE A 135 -16.72 -10.42 -10.80
C ILE A 135 -16.28 -9.74 -9.50
N PHE A 136 -17.20 -9.57 -8.55
CA PHE A 136 -16.89 -9.02 -7.23
C PHE A 136 -15.77 -9.82 -6.56
N LYS A 137 -15.92 -11.15 -6.46
CA LYS A 137 -14.89 -12.03 -5.89
C LYS A 137 -13.56 -11.94 -6.63
N LEU A 138 -13.60 -11.86 -7.96
CA LEU A 138 -12.41 -11.70 -8.77
C LEU A 138 -11.70 -10.39 -8.43
N ALA A 139 -12.42 -9.26 -8.47
CA ALA A 139 -11.87 -7.95 -8.18
C ALA A 139 -11.26 -7.87 -6.77
N THR A 140 -11.94 -8.40 -5.76
CA THR A 140 -11.39 -8.52 -4.39
C THR A 140 -10.08 -9.30 -4.38
N SER A 141 -10.03 -10.45 -5.07
CA SER A 141 -8.83 -11.29 -5.12
C SER A 141 -7.67 -10.65 -5.89
N SER A 142 -7.98 -9.97 -7.00
CA SER A 142 -6.98 -9.27 -7.83
C SER A 142 -6.40 -8.08 -7.07
N LYS A 143 -7.24 -7.33 -6.36
CA LYS A 143 -6.83 -6.24 -5.49
C LYS A 143 -5.91 -6.68 -4.37
N ALA A 144 -6.31 -7.72 -3.62
CA ALA A 144 -5.48 -8.28 -2.55
C ALA A 144 -4.13 -8.77 -3.07
N LYS A 145 -4.12 -9.44 -4.23
CA LYS A 145 -2.90 -9.91 -4.89
C LYS A 145 -2.01 -8.74 -5.32
N ALA A 146 -2.56 -7.73 -5.99
CA ALA A 146 -1.81 -6.56 -6.45
C ALA A 146 -1.14 -5.82 -5.29
N LEU A 147 -1.87 -5.54 -4.21
CA LEU A 147 -1.32 -4.87 -3.03
C LEU A 147 -0.24 -5.70 -2.33
N ALA A 148 -0.41 -7.02 -2.22
CA ALA A 148 0.61 -7.90 -1.68
C ALA A 148 1.90 -7.88 -2.53
N ASN A 149 1.76 -7.75 -3.85
CA ASN A 149 2.88 -7.69 -4.80
C ASN A 149 3.62 -6.35 -4.80
N MET A 150 2.98 -5.24 -4.37
CA MET A 150 3.65 -3.94 -4.24
C MET A 150 4.78 -3.95 -3.20
N ALA A 151 4.80 -4.95 -2.31
CA ALA A 151 5.88 -5.21 -1.38
C ALA A 151 6.24 -3.99 -0.49
N LEU A 152 5.22 -3.21 -0.14
CA LEU A 152 5.29 -1.97 0.65
C LEU A 152 5.91 -2.20 2.04
N PRO A 153 6.34 -1.13 2.75
CA PRO A 153 6.76 -1.24 4.14
C PRO A 153 5.67 -1.87 5.01
N LEU A 154 6.03 -2.68 6.02
CA LEU A 154 5.08 -3.50 6.78
C LEU A 154 4.01 -2.65 7.49
N HIS A 155 4.43 -1.53 8.08
CA HIS A 155 3.51 -0.62 8.75
C HIS A 155 2.51 0.04 7.78
N ILE A 156 2.86 0.19 6.49
CA ILE A 156 1.95 0.65 5.44
C ILE A 156 0.99 -0.47 5.03
N GLN A 157 1.47 -1.71 4.94
CA GLN A 157 0.61 -2.86 4.64
C GLN A 157 -0.51 -3.03 5.68
N HIS A 158 -0.24 -2.73 6.95
CA HIS A 158 -1.20 -2.87 8.05
C HIS A 158 -2.31 -1.81 8.08
N ILE A 159 -2.22 -0.75 7.26
CA ILE A 159 -3.21 0.33 7.23
C ILE A 159 -3.94 0.40 5.89
N LEU A 160 -3.67 -0.53 4.98
CA LEU A 160 -4.31 -0.59 3.67
C LEU A 160 -5.68 -1.27 3.77
N ASN A 161 -6.71 -0.60 3.24
CA ASN A 161 -8.05 -1.14 3.06
C ASN A 161 -8.68 -1.72 4.33
N ASP A 162 -8.52 -1.01 5.44
CA ASP A 162 -9.23 -1.34 6.69
C ASP A 162 -10.72 -0.98 6.63
N ASN A 163 -11.11 -0.05 5.74
CA ASN A 163 -12.50 0.38 5.52
C ASN A 163 -12.74 0.83 4.08
N ASP A 164 -12.29 0.04 3.11
CA ASP A 164 -12.62 0.24 1.69
C ASP A 164 -13.99 -0.36 1.35
N PHE A 165 -14.50 -0.02 0.17
CA PHE A 165 -15.77 -0.53 -0.35
C PHE A 165 -15.66 -0.96 -1.81
N MET A 166 -16.62 -1.75 -2.25
CA MET A 166 -16.70 -2.23 -3.63
C MET A 166 -18.14 -2.38 -4.14
N ALA A 167 -18.36 -1.99 -5.39
CA ALA A 167 -19.57 -2.32 -6.13
C ALA A 167 -19.24 -2.79 -7.55
N VAL A 168 -20.04 -3.72 -8.05
CA VAL A 168 -20.02 -4.17 -9.44
C VAL A 168 -21.38 -3.90 -10.06
N LEU A 169 -21.38 -3.22 -11.20
CA LEU A 169 -22.57 -2.71 -11.88
C LEU A 169 -22.63 -3.30 -13.29
N GLY A 170 -23.77 -3.90 -13.63
CA GLY A 170 -24.13 -4.28 -14.99
C GLY A 170 -25.37 -3.50 -15.46
N ASN A 171 -25.63 -3.53 -16.76
CA ASN A 171 -26.88 -3.01 -17.31
C ASN A 171 -28.06 -3.92 -16.96
N VAL A 172 -29.25 -3.34 -16.94
CA VAL A 172 -30.53 -4.04 -16.84
C VAL A 172 -31.20 -4.06 -18.22
N PRO A 173 -31.93 -5.12 -18.60
CA PRO A 173 -32.68 -5.14 -19.85
C PRO A 173 -33.76 -4.06 -19.87
N GLU A 174 -34.05 -3.51 -21.05
CA GLU A 174 -35.22 -2.66 -21.25
C GLU A 174 -36.49 -3.52 -21.14
N THR A 175 -37.32 -3.29 -20.11
CA THR A 175 -38.65 -3.92 -20.01
C THR A 175 -39.77 -2.90 -20.17
N GLU A 176 -40.78 -3.26 -20.96
CA GLU A 176 -42.08 -2.59 -20.95
C GLU A 176 -42.91 -3.08 -19.75
N GLY A 177 -42.75 -2.46 -18.57
CA GLY A 177 -43.57 -2.75 -17.37
C GLY A 177 -42.90 -2.44 -16.02
N ASP A 178 -43.68 -2.43 -14.94
CA ASP A 178 -43.27 -2.01 -13.58
C ASP A 178 -42.45 -3.06 -12.78
N SER A 179 -42.24 -4.28 -13.29
CA SER A 179 -41.48 -5.32 -12.58
C SER A 179 -40.55 -6.10 -13.49
N LEU A 180 -39.25 -6.00 -13.22
CA LEU A 180 -38.20 -6.78 -13.88
C LEU A 180 -37.96 -8.10 -13.14
N ASP A 181 -38.13 -9.23 -13.82
CA ASP A 181 -37.78 -10.55 -13.26
C ASP A 181 -36.37 -10.95 -13.67
N ILE A 182 -35.39 -10.62 -12.82
CA ILE A 182 -33.96 -10.93 -13.05
C ILE A 182 -33.68 -12.43 -13.26
N ASN A 183 -34.59 -13.34 -12.90
CA ASN A 183 -34.37 -14.77 -13.09
C ASN A 183 -34.75 -15.25 -14.50
N ASN A 184 -35.58 -14.49 -15.21
CA ASN A 184 -36.14 -14.86 -16.52
C ASN A 184 -35.67 -13.92 -17.65
N VAL A 185 -34.55 -13.23 -17.43
CA VAL A 185 -33.88 -12.36 -18.40
C VAL A 185 -32.84 -13.13 -19.21
N GLU A 186 -32.73 -12.81 -20.50
CA GLU A 186 -31.60 -13.21 -21.32
C GLU A 186 -30.41 -12.28 -21.05
N TYR A 187 -29.30 -12.86 -20.58
CA TYR A 187 -28.07 -12.14 -20.27
C TYR A 187 -27.04 -12.33 -21.39
N ASP A 188 -26.10 -11.40 -21.48
CA ASP A 188 -25.02 -11.51 -22.46
C ASP A 188 -24.19 -12.78 -22.20
N ASP A 189 -23.77 -13.43 -23.28
CA ASP A 189 -22.78 -14.51 -23.20
C ASP A 189 -21.40 -13.92 -22.92
N ILE A 190 -20.96 -14.04 -21.67
CA ILE A 190 -19.71 -13.43 -21.19
C ILE A 190 -18.63 -14.50 -21.16
N ASP A 191 -17.59 -14.30 -21.95
CA ASP A 191 -16.33 -15.03 -21.78
C ASP A 191 -15.66 -14.60 -20.47
N PHE A 192 -15.83 -15.42 -19.43
CA PHE A 192 -15.29 -15.14 -18.12
C PHE A 192 -13.76 -15.31 -18.03
N ASP A 193 -13.13 -16.05 -18.95
CA ASP A 193 -11.67 -16.20 -18.95
C ASP A 193 -11.02 -14.93 -19.50
N GLU A 194 -11.57 -14.37 -20.58
CA GLU A 194 -11.14 -13.07 -21.10
C GLU A 194 -11.44 -11.93 -20.11
N LEU A 195 -12.68 -11.86 -19.60
CA LEU A 195 -13.09 -10.83 -18.65
C LEU A 195 -12.23 -10.85 -17.38
N ARG A 196 -11.79 -12.06 -16.97
CA ARG A 196 -10.93 -12.21 -15.80
C ARG A 196 -9.60 -11.47 -15.94
N ILE A 197 -8.96 -11.58 -17.09
CA ILE A 197 -7.69 -10.91 -17.37
C ILE A 197 -7.91 -9.40 -17.35
N ARG A 198 -8.91 -8.92 -18.10
CA ARG A 198 -9.23 -7.49 -18.21
C ARG A 198 -9.52 -6.82 -16.87
N ILE A 199 -10.32 -7.45 -16.01
CA ILE A 199 -10.62 -6.91 -14.67
C ILE A 199 -9.38 -6.92 -13.78
N SER A 200 -8.56 -7.98 -13.85
CA SER A 200 -7.36 -8.07 -13.02
C SER A 200 -6.36 -6.97 -13.37
N ASP A 201 -6.09 -6.79 -14.67
CA ASP A 201 -5.19 -5.75 -15.16
C ASP A 201 -5.73 -4.36 -14.83
N ALA A 202 -7.03 -4.11 -15.04
CA ALA A 202 -7.64 -2.83 -14.75
C ALA A 202 -7.61 -2.49 -13.25
N ILE A 203 -7.80 -3.49 -12.37
CA ILE A 203 -7.66 -3.29 -10.91
C ILE A 203 -6.21 -3.00 -10.54
N GLU A 204 -5.24 -3.73 -11.08
CA GLU A 204 -3.81 -3.51 -10.83
C GLU A 204 -3.38 -2.09 -11.24
N ILE A 205 -3.71 -1.67 -12.47
CA ILE A 205 -3.46 -0.31 -12.96
C ILE A 205 -4.15 0.74 -12.07
N SER A 206 -5.41 0.50 -11.69
CA SER A 206 -6.13 1.46 -10.83
C SER A 206 -5.49 1.63 -9.46
N LEU A 207 -4.79 0.61 -8.93
CA LEU A 207 -4.09 0.73 -7.67
C LEU A 207 -2.79 1.53 -7.87
N GLU A 208 -2.02 1.23 -8.91
CA GLU A 208 -0.79 1.98 -9.25
C GLU A 208 -1.10 3.47 -9.44
N ASP A 209 -2.12 3.79 -10.25
CA ASP A 209 -2.59 5.15 -10.47
C ASP A 209 -3.01 5.82 -9.14
N ALA A 210 -3.65 5.08 -8.22
CA ALA A 210 -4.07 5.64 -6.94
C ALA A 210 -2.87 6.06 -6.07
N PHE A 211 -1.81 5.25 -6.01
CA PHE A 211 -0.59 5.65 -5.29
C PHE A 211 0.06 6.88 -5.92
N GLU A 212 0.04 7.01 -7.26
CA GLU A 212 0.53 8.21 -7.95
C GLU A 212 -0.31 9.45 -7.63
N HIS A 213 -1.64 9.35 -7.69
CA HIS A 213 -2.56 10.46 -7.39
C HIS A 213 -2.41 10.94 -5.93
N LEU A 214 -2.26 9.99 -5.00
CA LEU A 214 -2.04 10.29 -3.59
C LEU A 214 -0.60 10.71 -3.28
N LYS A 215 0.31 10.64 -4.26
CA LYS A 215 1.75 10.92 -4.12
C LYS A 215 2.39 10.10 -3.00
N LEU A 216 1.94 8.86 -2.83
CA LEU A 216 2.45 7.96 -1.83
C LEU A 216 3.69 7.25 -2.38
N THR A 217 4.85 7.66 -1.87
CA THR A 217 6.14 7.06 -2.20
C THR A 217 6.85 6.67 -0.91
N PHE A 218 7.40 5.46 -0.85
CA PHE A 218 8.07 4.95 0.34
C PHE A 218 9.55 4.72 0.08
N GLY A 219 10.39 5.33 0.93
CA GLY A 219 11.84 5.31 0.83
C GLY A 219 12.49 4.40 1.86
N ILE A 220 13.83 4.41 1.87
CA ILE A 220 14.62 3.55 2.76
C ILE A 220 14.24 3.70 4.24
N LEU A 221 13.94 4.93 4.69
CA LEU A 221 13.56 5.17 6.08
C LEU A 221 12.27 4.44 6.47
N ASP A 222 11.29 4.32 5.58
CA ASP A 222 10.05 3.58 5.83
C ASP A 222 10.32 2.08 6.00
N TYR A 223 11.27 1.55 5.22
CA TYR A 223 11.69 0.17 5.37
C TYR A 223 12.46 -0.05 6.68
N LEU A 224 13.34 0.87 7.08
CA LEU A 224 14.00 0.79 8.39
C LEU A 224 13.00 0.75 9.55
N VAL A 225 12.01 1.66 9.53
CA VAL A 225 10.94 1.69 10.54
C VAL A 225 10.16 0.39 10.57
N SER A 226 9.95 -0.26 9.42
CA SER A 226 9.26 -1.55 9.34
C SER A 226 10.02 -2.70 9.99
N GLU A 227 11.35 -2.62 9.99
CA GLU A 227 12.24 -3.56 10.69
C GLU A 227 12.48 -3.13 12.16
N GLY A 228 11.84 -2.06 12.63
CA GLY A 228 11.99 -1.54 13.99
C GLY A 228 13.29 -0.77 14.23
N ILE A 229 13.94 -0.29 13.17
CA ILE A 229 15.25 0.38 13.23
C ILE A 229 15.06 1.90 13.12
N LEU A 230 15.50 2.64 14.13
CA LEU A 230 15.54 4.10 14.11
C LEU A 230 16.96 4.62 13.88
N ILE A 231 17.08 5.83 13.34
CA ILE A 231 18.39 6.48 13.15
C ILE A 231 19.12 6.66 14.48
N GLY A 232 18.40 6.92 15.57
CA GLY A 232 18.98 7.01 16.91
C GLY A 232 19.68 5.72 17.33
N ASP A 233 19.05 4.57 17.10
CA ASP A 233 19.62 3.26 17.43
C ASP A 233 20.93 3.02 16.67
N LEU A 234 20.98 3.39 15.38
CA LEU A 234 22.19 3.25 14.57
C LEU A 234 23.34 4.15 15.05
N VAL A 235 23.02 5.36 15.50
CA VAL A 235 24.01 6.29 16.06
C VAL A 235 24.54 5.75 17.39
N GLU A 236 23.66 5.28 18.27
CA GLU A 236 24.05 4.71 19.58
C GLU A 236 25.01 3.54 19.41
N VAL A 237 24.68 2.59 18.51
CA VAL A 237 25.55 1.45 18.22
C VAL A 237 26.90 1.91 17.71
N GLY A 238 26.95 2.85 16.76
CA GLY A 238 28.21 3.31 16.18
C GLY A 238 29.12 4.07 17.17
N LEU A 239 28.57 4.59 18.27
CA LEU A 239 29.37 5.18 19.35
C LEU A 239 29.81 4.16 20.40
N GLU A 240 29.08 3.05 20.57
CA GLU A 240 29.30 2.08 21.65
C GLU A 240 30.71 1.47 21.63
N LEU A 241 31.30 1.31 20.44
CA LEU A 241 32.62 0.71 20.27
C LEU A 241 33.77 1.73 20.15
N LEU A 242 33.49 3.01 20.37
CA LEU A 242 34.46 4.11 20.35
C LEU A 242 34.87 4.47 21.79
N ASP A 243 36.12 4.92 21.95
CA ASP A 243 36.69 5.33 23.24
C ASP A 243 36.84 6.86 23.23
N ASP A 244 35.75 7.59 23.46
CA ASP A 244 35.58 8.96 22.93
C ASP A 244 35.30 10.08 23.97
N GLY A 245 35.43 9.81 25.27
CA GLY A 245 35.61 10.83 26.32
C GLY A 245 34.72 12.09 26.20
N GLU A 246 35.30 13.29 26.27
CA GLU A 246 34.57 14.58 26.18
C GLU A 246 34.10 14.96 24.76
N GLN A 247 34.49 14.22 23.70
CA GLN A 247 34.14 14.53 22.30
C GLN A 247 32.85 13.86 21.82
N LYS A 248 32.27 12.98 22.64
CA LYS A 248 31.09 12.18 22.31
C LYS A 248 29.91 12.96 21.69
N PRO A 249 29.51 14.15 22.16
CA PRO A 249 28.40 14.89 21.54
C PRO A 249 28.68 15.35 20.11
N GLN A 250 29.92 15.77 19.81
CA GLN A 250 30.29 16.20 18.45
C GLN A 250 30.36 15.00 17.51
N LEU A 251 30.81 13.85 18.03
CA LEU A 251 30.90 12.61 17.27
C LEU A 251 29.50 12.05 16.95
N GLU A 252 28.57 12.14 17.89
CA GLU A 252 27.16 11.78 17.71
C GLU A 252 26.53 12.54 16.53
N GLU A 253 26.68 13.88 16.50
CA GLU A 253 26.15 14.70 15.41
C GLU A 253 26.80 14.37 14.06
N LYS A 254 28.13 14.21 14.01
CA LYS A 254 28.85 13.82 12.80
C LYS A 254 28.41 12.44 12.30
N LEU A 255 28.26 11.47 13.19
CA LEU A 255 27.83 10.12 12.85
C LEU A 255 26.40 10.09 12.34
N LYS A 256 25.49 10.80 13.00
CA LYS A 256 24.11 10.95 12.52
C LYS A 256 24.07 11.55 11.12
N ALA A 257 24.80 12.63 10.88
CA ALA A 257 24.88 13.26 9.56
C ALA A 257 25.44 12.31 8.51
N GLN A 258 26.48 11.54 8.85
CA GLN A 258 27.08 10.58 7.93
C GLN A 258 26.15 9.38 7.64
N ILE A 259 25.42 8.85 8.62
CA ILE A 259 24.42 7.79 8.40
C ILE A 259 23.35 8.28 7.43
N LEU A 260 22.78 9.47 7.68
CA LEU A 260 21.77 10.05 6.80
C LEU A 260 22.30 10.28 5.38
N LYS A 261 23.53 10.78 5.25
CA LYS A 261 24.20 10.92 3.96
C LYS A 261 24.36 9.57 3.26
N SER A 262 24.82 8.53 3.96
CA SER A 262 24.95 7.18 3.38
C SER A 262 23.61 6.61 2.93
N LEU A 263 22.52 6.93 3.63
CA LEU A 263 21.15 6.53 3.25
C LEU A 263 20.61 7.29 2.03
N THR A 264 21.34 8.27 1.48
CA THR A 264 21.04 8.88 0.16
C THR A 264 21.85 8.28 -0.99
N ASP A 265 22.85 7.44 -0.72
CA ASP A 265 23.63 6.76 -1.78
C ASP A 265 22.81 5.58 -2.33
N ILE A 266 22.49 5.66 -3.63
CA ILE A 266 21.73 4.63 -4.35
C ILE A 266 22.33 3.22 -4.22
N ASN A 267 23.66 3.09 -4.10
CA ASN A 267 24.33 1.81 -3.99
C ASN A 267 24.17 1.23 -2.58
N VAL A 268 24.26 2.09 -1.56
CA VAL A 268 24.02 1.69 -0.17
C VAL A 268 22.57 1.27 0.00
N ILE A 269 21.63 2.06 -0.51
CA ILE A 269 20.19 1.73 -0.49
C ILE A 269 19.94 0.39 -1.19
N ALA A 270 20.52 0.16 -2.37
CA ALA A 270 20.34 -1.09 -3.12
C ALA A 270 20.81 -2.32 -2.32
N LEU A 271 21.96 -2.22 -1.64
CA LEU A 271 22.49 -3.30 -0.81
C LEU A 271 21.62 -3.54 0.44
N LEU A 272 21.15 -2.48 1.10
CA LEU A 272 20.24 -2.60 2.25
C LEU A 272 18.89 -3.23 1.84
N VAL A 273 18.34 -2.84 0.70
CA VAL A 273 17.12 -3.46 0.16
C VAL A 273 17.35 -4.92 -0.20
N ALA A 274 18.50 -5.27 -0.78
CA ALA A 274 18.85 -6.66 -1.03
C ALA A 274 18.92 -7.47 0.28
N ALA A 275 19.50 -6.90 1.35
CA ALA A 275 19.55 -7.52 2.67
C ALA A 275 18.14 -7.79 3.22
N MET A 276 17.29 -6.76 3.29
CA MET A 276 15.92 -6.84 3.80
C MET A 276 15.06 -7.83 3.02
N ARG A 277 15.16 -7.87 1.68
CA ARG A 277 14.40 -8.83 0.87
C ARG A 277 14.88 -10.26 1.06
N THR A 278 16.20 -10.46 1.12
CA THR A 278 16.79 -11.78 1.36
C THR A 278 16.36 -12.30 2.72
N GLU A 279 16.48 -11.48 3.77
CA GLU A 279 16.04 -11.83 5.11
C GLU A 279 14.55 -12.24 5.13
N LYS A 280 13.69 -11.43 4.51
CA LYS A 280 12.26 -11.72 4.44
C LYS A 280 11.96 -13.08 3.78
N ASP A 281 12.72 -13.48 2.77
CA ASP A 281 12.57 -14.78 2.11
C ASP A 281 13.06 -15.95 2.98
N LEU A 282 14.19 -15.76 3.67
CA LEU A 282 14.77 -16.75 4.57
C LEU A 282 13.91 -16.97 5.81
N SER A 283 13.53 -15.89 6.48
CA SER A 283 12.65 -15.89 7.67
C SER A 283 11.27 -16.50 7.39
N ALA A 284 10.79 -16.42 6.15
CA ALA A 284 9.53 -17.04 5.72
C ALA A 284 9.69 -18.46 5.14
N HIS A 285 10.88 -19.04 5.19
CA HIS A 285 11.20 -20.37 4.66
C HIS A 285 10.80 -20.55 3.19
N ARG A 286 10.95 -19.50 2.37
CA ARG A 286 10.56 -19.55 0.94
C ARG A 286 11.59 -20.27 0.06
N ILE A 287 12.81 -20.47 0.56
CA ILE A 287 13.90 -21.08 -0.20
C ILE A 287 14.13 -22.51 0.30
N ARG A 288 13.75 -23.51 -0.52
CA ARG A 288 13.79 -24.93 -0.16
C ARG A 288 15.19 -25.43 0.22
N GLU A 289 16.22 -24.94 -0.47
CA GLU A 289 17.60 -25.38 -0.32
C GLU A 289 18.32 -24.75 0.89
N ILE A 290 17.74 -23.74 1.55
CA ILE A 290 18.33 -23.07 2.71
C ILE A 290 17.55 -23.48 3.96
N ASP A 291 18.17 -24.28 4.82
CA ASP A 291 17.59 -24.68 6.09
C ASP A 291 17.92 -23.63 7.16
N SER A 292 16.89 -23.06 7.79
CA SER A 292 17.01 -22.11 8.90
C SER A 292 17.74 -22.65 10.13
N SER A 293 17.97 -23.96 10.21
CA SER A 293 18.77 -24.58 11.26
C SER A 293 20.28 -24.53 10.98
N ASP A 294 20.69 -24.19 9.76
CA ASP A 294 22.09 -24.10 9.35
C ASP A 294 22.65 -22.72 9.71
N LYS A 295 23.39 -22.65 10.82
CA LYS A 295 23.89 -21.41 11.46
C LYS A 295 25.05 -20.73 10.71
N SER A 296 25.21 -20.97 9.41
CA SER A 296 26.41 -20.54 8.66
C SER A 296 26.09 -20.06 7.25
N LEU A 297 25.10 -19.18 7.11
CA LEU A 297 25.16 -18.29 5.96
C LEU A 297 26.39 -17.41 6.19
N ASN A 298 27.28 -17.35 5.19
CA ASN A 298 28.45 -16.43 5.20
C ASN A 298 28.27 -15.35 4.12
N SER A 299 27.11 -15.33 3.46
CA SER A 299 26.82 -14.41 2.35
C SER A 299 26.24 -13.08 2.85
N ASP A 300 25.64 -13.10 4.04
CA ASP A 300 25.32 -11.97 4.90
C ASP A 300 26.59 -11.15 5.24
N ASP A 301 27.66 -11.81 5.67
CA ASP A 301 28.97 -11.22 5.91
C ASP A 301 29.49 -10.44 4.69
N VAL A 302 29.40 -11.07 3.52
CA VAL A 302 29.83 -10.48 2.23
C VAL A 302 29.02 -9.23 1.92
N LEU A 303 27.72 -9.23 2.25
CA LEU A 303 26.84 -8.09 2.05
C LEU A 303 27.18 -6.94 3.02
N GLY A 304 27.41 -7.24 4.30
CA GLY A 304 27.88 -6.28 5.30
C GLY A 304 29.22 -5.63 4.91
N ILE A 305 30.18 -6.44 4.46
CA ILE A 305 31.47 -5.97 3.94
C ILE A 305 31.27 -5.06 2.71
N ALA A 306 30.37 -5.42 1.79
CA ALA A 306 30.10 -4.61 0.61
C ALA A 306 29.54 -3.23 0.98
N ILE A 307 28.60 -3.17 1.93
CA ILE A 307 28.03 -1.91 2.43
C ILE A 307 29.11 -1.07 3.11
N ALA A 308 29.89 -1.66 4.02
CA ALA A 308 30.98 -0.96 4.71
C ALA A 308 31.99 -0.38 3.72
N ASN A 309 32.41 -1.20 2.74
CA ASN A 309 33.37 -0.79 1.72
C ASN A 309 32.81 0.28 0.78
N GLN A 310 31.52 0.24 0.44
CA GLN A 310 30.86 1.27 -0.36
C GLN A 310 30.92 2.64 0.34
N ILE A 311 30.76 2.67 1.67
CA ILE A 311 30.72 3.91 2.45
C ILE A 311 32.11 4.40 2.83
N GLY A 312 32.97 3.54 3.38
CA GLY A 312 34.25 3.91 4.00
C GLY A 312 35.48 3.22 3.40
N GLY A 313 35.32 2.53 2.26
CA GLY A 313 36.41 1.82 1.58
C GLY A 313 36.98 0.65 2.37
N THR A 314 38.16 0.19 1.99
CA THR A 314 38.76 -1.05 2.55
C THR A 314 39.04 -0.95 4.05
N LYS A 315 39.19 0.24 4.63
CA LYS A 315 39.37 0.37 6.08
C LYS A 315 38.09 0.03 6.84
N ALA A 316 36.93 0.37 6.28
CA ALA A 316 35.64 0.08 6.91
C ALA A 316 35.36 -1.42 7.03
N THR A 317 35.93 -2.26 6.16
CA THR A 317 35.77 -3.71 6.26
C THR A 317 36.47 -4.31 7.48
N PHE A 318 37.52 -3.66 7.99
CA PHE A 318 38.14 -4.04 9.27
C PHE A 318 37.26 -3.64 10.46
N ASN A 319 36.65 -2.46 10.40
CA ASN A 319 35.71 -2.02 11.43
C ASN A 319 34.44 -2.87 11.44
N PHE A 320 33.95 -3.30 10.27
CA PHE A 320 32.78 -4.17 10.13
C PHE A 320 32.89 -5.40 11.03
N LYS A 321 34.01 -6.12 10.95
CA LYS A 321 34.26 -7.32 11.78
C LYS A 321 34.07 -7.06 13.28
N LYS A 322 34.43 -5.87 13.77
CA LYS A 322 34.27 -5.52 15.18
C LYS A 322 32.79 -5.39 15.56
N TYR A 323 31.99 -4.77 14.68
CA TYR A 323 30.56 -4.58 14.90
C TYR A 323 29.77 -5.89 14.71
N ASP A 324 30.14 -6.70 13.72
CA ASP A 324 29.56 -8.03 13.51
C ASP A 324 29.88 -8.98 14.68
N GLU A 325 31.13 -9.08 15.13
CA GLU A 325 31.47 -10.02 16.21
C GLU A 325 30.82 -9.64 17.56
N LEU A 326 30.67 -8.34 17.84
CA LEU A 326 30.16 -7.85 19.13
C LEU A 326 28.64 -7.64 19.16
N LYS A 327 28.02 -7.40 17.99
CA LYS A 327 26.59 -7.08 17.80
C LYS A 327 26.04 -6.09 18.85
N PRO A 328 26.57 -4.86 18.96
CA PRO A 328 26.11 -3.91 19.96
C PRO A 328 24.68 -3.40 19.71
N GLY A 329 24.03 -2.92 20.77
CA GLY A 329 22.68 -2.33 20.73
C GLY A 329 21.67 -3.10 19.88
N ILE A 330 21.07 -2.42 18.90
CA ILE A 330 19.99 -2.99 18.09
C ILE A 330 20.47 -4.14 17.19
N ILE A 331 21.76 -4.20 16.83
CA ILE A 331 22.31 -5.28 15.98
C ILE A 331 22.07 -6.65 16.59
N TYR A 332 22.17 -6.79 17.92
CA TYR A 332 21.92 -8.06 18.61
C TYR A 332 20.52 -8.65 18.37
N GLY A 333 19.52 -7.78 18.19
CA GLY A 333 18.13 -8.17 18.00
C GLY A 333 17.73 -8.39 16.55
N LEU A 334 18.59 -8.02 15.60
CA LEU A 334 18.30 -8.17 14.18
C LEU A 334 18.54 -9.61 13.71
N PRO A 335 17.81 -10.06 12.68
CA PRO A 335 18.02 -11.37 12.08
C PRO A 335 19.32 -11.41 11.23
N PRO A 336 19.85 -12.60 10.91
CA PRO A 336 21.24 -12.80 10.47
C PRO A 336 21.69 -12.08 9.19
N VAL A 337 20.81 -11.72 8.27
CA VAL A 337 21.21 -10.93 7.09
C VAL A 337 21.18 -9.44 7.41
N LEU A 338 20.28 -9.02 8.30
CA LEU A 338 20.11 -7.62 8.66
C LEU A 338 21.17 -7.17 9.67
N ASP A 339 21.48 -7.97 10.67
CA ASP A 339 22.51 -7.61 11.65
C ASP A 339 23.85 -7.29 10.96
N ASP A 340 24.31 -8.11 10.02
CA ASP A 340 25.52 -7.89 9.23
C ASP A 340 25.39 -6.69 8.29
N ALA A 341 24.24 -6.51 7.63
CA ALA A 341 24.03 -5.37 6.75
C ALA A 341 24.09 -4.02 7.50
N PHE A 342 23.48 -3.96 8.69
CA PHE A 342 23.52 -2.76 9.53
C PHE A 342 24.85 -2.59 10.26
N ALA A 343 25.52 -3.67 10.66
CA ALA A 343 26.92 -3.61 11.11
C ALA A 343 27.82 -3.00 10.02
N GLY A 344 27.59 -3.38 8.75
CA GLY A 344 28.28 -2.82 7.58
C GLY A 344 28.01 -1.33 7.40
N LEU A 345 26.75 -0.91 7.47
CA LEU A 345 26.34 0.50 7.40
C LEU A 345 27.03 1.33 8.48
N ILE A 346 26.97 0.87 9.73
CA ILE A 346 27.53 1.56 10.89
C ILE A 346 29.05 1.62 10.79
N ALA A 347 29.72 0.50 10.52
CA ALA A 347 31.17 0.46 10.36
C ALA A 347 31.67 1.39 9.25
N GLY A 348 30.96 1.41 8.11
CA GLY A 348 31.21 2.32 7.02
C GLY A 348 31.14 3.78 7.44
N CYS A 349 30.06 4.16 8.13
CA CYS A 349 29.84 5.53 8.58
C CYS A 349 30.85 5.95 9.64
N VAL A 350 31.12 5.10 10.64
CA VAL A 350 32.12 5.35 11.68
C VAL A 350 33.51 5.53 11.07
N SER A 351 33.93 4.66 10.15
CA SER A 351 35.21 4.80 9.47
C SER A 351 35.32 6.12 8.72
N ARG A 352 34.25 6.55 8.05
CA ARG A 352 34.23 7.83 7.32
C ARG A 352 34.35 9.02 8.27
N VAL A 353 33.60 9.01 9.38
CA VAL A 353 33.62 10.09 10.38
C VAL A 353 34.98 10.24 11.06
N LEU A 354 35.70 9.13 11.28
CA LEU A 354 37.02 9.15 11.90
C LEU A 354 38.14 9.58 10.93
N GLU A 355 37.88 9.61 9.62
CA GLU A 355 38.81 10.13 8.62
C GLU A 355 38.68 11.65 8.38
N ASP A 356 37.49 12.20 8.66
CA ASP A 356 37.11 13.62 8.45
C ASP A 356 37.28 14.50 9.72
#